data_AF-A0A1G2HUW9-F1
#
_entry.id   AF-A0A1G2HUW9-F1
#
_cell.length_a   1.000
_cell.length_b   1.000
_cell.length_c   1.000
_cell.angle_alpha   90.00
_cell.angle_beta   90.00
_cell.angle_gamma   90.00
#
_symmetry.space_group_name_H-M   'P 1'
#
loop_
_entity.id
_entity.type
_entity.pdbx_description
1 polymer ?
#
loop_
_entity_poly.entity_id
_entity_poly.type
_entity_poly.pdbx_seq_one_letter_code
_entity_poly.pdbx_strand_id
1 'polypeptide(L)'
;MSETGGNFESQEDGVEKATREEVEALLADLETYDDQHSRGAWLGRGMAGLIMSHFEGQDDEDEEKDEETLGESKPSGLEHLHEEISKNLKLQDLLDRHQKTLEKLGIDLESPNPHGDFDEQETYAVGDMKIDFTNQENFVNYLKSIDEKSLSSAELKLVKMVIEKVLNRVRQEYNFESADDRLLELFSGIKDMVAESKRLGLEKEAEELERCIHYNKQKALPQYIHARNRRFLEPIGEGFSWSTYQRDCTPEKYTERWEEAFEALDEAKESKNSIQLYNDILSYATACIEFAEKDIAGPERYKNYSAGYVEKITPAIEKTKKKLSKYKPLESK
;
A
#
# COMPACT_ATOMS: atom_id res chain seq x y z
N MET A 1 -61.17 -16.10 -25.46
CA MET A 1 -61.55 -14.96 -24.61
C MET A 1 -60.90 -15.24 -23.26
N SER A 2 -59.64 -14.79 -23.14
CA SER A 2 -59.25 -13.45 -22.61
C SER A 2 -59.02 -13.60 -21.11
N GLU A 3 -57.77 -13.75 -20.66
CA GLU A 3 -56.89 -12.67 -20.12
C GLU A 3 -56.50 -13.18 -18.71
N THR A 4 -55.31 -13.01 -18.13
CA THR A 4 -54.13 -12.20 -18.43
C THR A 4 -52.98 -12.84 -17.66
N GLY A 5 -51.84 -13.05 -18.32
CA GLY A 5 -50.58 -13.32 -17.65
C GLY A 5 -50.14 -12.07 -16.89
N GLY A 6 -50.00 -12.19 -15.57
CA GLY A 6 -49.29 -11.21 -14.76
C GLY A 6 -47.80 -11.37 -15.01
N ASN A 7 -47.25 -10.53 -15.88
CA ASN A 7 -45.82 -10.28 -15.97
C ASN A 7 -45.42 -9.61 -14.65
N PHE A 8 -44.81 -10.38 -13.74
CA PHE A 8 -44.04 -9.81 -12.65
C PHE A 8 -42.73 -9.32 -13.27
N GLU A 9 -42.74 -8.09 -13.79
CA GLU A 9 -41.50 -7.35 -13.99
C GLU A 9 -40.96 -7.05 -12.59
N SER A 10 -39.92 -7.79 -12.21
CA SER A 10 -39.03 -7.37 -11.14
C SER A 10 -38.42 -6.04 -11.56
N GLN A 11 -38.86 -4.95 -10.93
CA GLN A 11 -38.06 -3.73 -10.88
C GLN A 11 -36.76 -4.11 -10.18
N GLU A 12 -35.70 -4.38 -10.95
CA GLU A 12 -34.34 -4.21 -10.46
C GLU A 12 -34.24 -2.74 -10.08
N ASP A 13 -34.15 -2.44 -8.79
CA ASP A 13 -33.80 -1.11 -8.29
C ASP A 13 -32.44 -0.75 -8.88
N GLY A 14 -32.47 -0.02 -10.00
CA GLY A 14 -31.31 0.34 -10.78
C GLY A 14 -30.49 1.38 -10.04
N VAL A 15 -29.55 0.93 -9.21
CA VAL A 15 -28.49 1.80 -8.70
C VAL A 15 -27.78 2.39 -9.91
N GLU A 16 -27.82 3.73 -10.03
CA GLU A 16 -27.15 4.45 -11.11
C GLU A 16 -25.65 4.14 -11.05
N LYS A 17 -25.07 3.69 -12.16
CA LYS A 17 -23.66 3.27 -12.23
C LYS A 17 -22.78 4.44 -12.67
N ALA A 18 -21.54 4.45 -12.21
CA ALA A 18 -20.54 5.42 -12.66
C ALA A 18 -20.24 5.21 -14.16
N THR A 19 -20.22 6.29 -14.93
CA THR A 19 -19.83 6.25 -16.35
C THR A 19 -18.31 6.24 -16.49
N ARG A 20 -17.83 5.89 -17.69
CA ARG A 20 -16.39 5.91 -18.00
C ARG A 20 -15.79 7.30 -17.81
N GLU A 21 -16.49 8.33 -18.29
CA GLU A 21 -16.02 9.72 -18.20
C GLU A 21 -15.93 10.18 -16.75
N GLU A 22 -16.89 9.80 -15.91
CA GLU A 22 -16.89 10.08 -14.47
C GLU A 22 -15.68 9.41 -13.79
N VAL A 23 -15.39 8.15 -14.15
CA VAL A 23 -14.26 7.36 -13.64
C VAL A 23 -12.91 7.93 -14.09
N GLU A 24 -12.79 8.32 -15.34
CA GLU A 24 -11.57 8.92 -15.90
C GLU A 24 -11.25 10.26 -15.24
N ALA A 25 -12.26 11.11 -15.02
CA ALA A 25 -12.09 12.38 -14.32
C ALA A 25 -11.69 12.18 -12.85
N LEU A 26 -12.34 11.23 -12.16
CA LEU A 26 -11.98 10.89 -10.78
C LEU A 26 -10.53 10.38 -10.68
N LEU A 27 -10.13 9.45 -11.56
CA LEU A 27 -8.77 8.91 -11.56
C LEU A 27 -7.72 10.00 -11.77
N ALA A 28 -7.93 10.90 -12.74
CA ALA A 28 -6.97 11.97 -13.03
C ALA A 28 -6.75 12.89 -11.82
N ASP A 29 -7.81 13.22 -11.11
CA ASP A 29 -7.73 14.04 -9.90
C ASP A 29 -7.12 13.27 -8.72
N LEU A 30 -7.43 11.97 -8.55
CA LEU A 30 -6.78 11.12 -7.54
C LEU A 30 -5.28 10.97 -7.78
N GLU A 31 -4.85 10.82 -9.03
CA GLU A 31 -3.42 10.75 -9.39
C GLU A 31 -2.71 12.08 -9.13
N THR A 32 -3.38 13.20 -9.45
CA THR A 32 -2.86 14.54 -9.15
C THR A 32 -2.72 14.73 -7.64
N TYR A 33 -3.71 14.30 -6.86
CA TYR A 33 -3.65 14.34 -5.41
C TYR A 33 -2.48 13.50 -4.89
N ASP A 34 -2.38 12.23 -5.28
CA ASP A 34 -1.31 11.33 -4.82
C ASP A 34 0.09 11.85 -5.22
N ASP A 35 0.27 12.45 -6.39
CA ASP A 35 1.55 13.05 -6.79
C ASP A 35 1.93 14.24 -5.87
N GLN A 36 0.98 15.15 -5.67
CA GLN A 36 1.16 16.35 -4.83
C GLN A 36 1.29 16.05 -3.34
N HIS A 37 0.74 14.94 -2.87
CA HIS A 37 0.66 14.57 -1.45
C HIS A 37 1.42 13.27 -1.14
N SER A 38 2.20 12.76 -2.09
CA SER A 38 3.01 11.56 -1.84
C SER A 38 3.98 11.80 -0.68
N ARG A 39 4.36 10.72 0.00
CA ARG A 39 5.40 10.77 1.02
C ARG A 39 6.69 11.44 0.53
N GLY A 40 7.06 11.22 -0.74
CA GLY A 40 8.23 11.85 -1.34
C GLY A 40 8.07 13.36 -1.49
N ALA A 41 6.92 13.82 -2.01
CA ALA A 41 6.61 15.24 -2.15
C ALA A 41 6.64 15.95 -0.78
N TRP A 42 6.01 15.34 0.23
CA TRP A 42 5.99 15.90 1.59
C TRP A 42 7.37 15.97 2.24
N LEU A 43 8.16 14.90 2.16
CA LEU A 43 9.53 14.92 2.67
C LEU A 43 10.39 15.98 1.97
N GLY A 44 10.22 16.13 0.65
CA GLY A 44 10.89 17.17 -0.12
C GLY A 44 10.54 18.58 0.37
N ARG A 45 9.25 18.84 0.58
CA ARG A 45 8.74 20.14 1.09
C ARG A 45 9.19 20.41 2.52
N GLY A 46 9.14 19.41 3.40
CA GLY A 46 9.64 19.54 4.77
C GLY A 46 11.13 19.88 4.83
N MET A 47 11.95 19.22 4.01
CA MET A 47 13.37 19.59 3.89
C MET A 47 13.57 20.99 3.32
N ALA A 48 12.80 21.38 2.31
CA ALA A 48 12.87 22.72 1.73
C ALA A 48 12.50 23.80 2.78
N GLY A 49 11.41 23.61 3.53
CA GLY A 49 11.00 24.52 4.61
C GLY A 49 12.03 24.64 5.72
N LEU A 50 12.64 23.53 6.14
CA LEU A 50 13.75 23.55 7.13
C LEU A 50 14.98 24.31 6.61
N ILE A 51 15.31 24.15 5.33
CA ILE A 51 16.42 24.88 4.71
C ILE A 51 16.08 26.38 4.66
N MET A 52 14.91 26.73 4.14
CA MET A 52 14.48 28.12 3.95
C MET A 52 14.36 28.86 5.29
N SER A 53 13.75 28.25 6.30
CA SER A 53 13.68 28.82 7.66
C SER A 53 15.05 29.01 8.32
N HIS A 54 16.03 28.14 8.02
CA HIS A 54 17.40 28.29 8.54
C HIS A 54 18.18 29.44 7.89
N PHE A 55 17.92 29.73 6.62
CA PHE A 55 18.58 30.82 5.89
C PHE A 55 17.88 32.18 6.10
N GLU A 56 16.57 32.19 6.30
CA GLU A 56 15.83 33.42 6.64
C GLU A 56 16.22 33.99 8.01
N GLY A 57 16.69 33.16 8.95
CA GLY A 57 17.21 33.60 10.25
C GLY A 57 18.69 34.02 10.25
N GLN A 58 19.40 34.01 9.12
CA GLN A 58 20.82 34.41 9.01
C GLN A 58 21.01 35.76 8.32
N ASP A 59 20.02 36.26 7.57
CA ASP A 59 20.13 37.53 6.85
C ASP A 59 19.80 38.76 7.73
N ASP A 60 19.28 38.55 8.95
CA ASP A 60 18.89 39.64 9.87
C ASP A 60 20.05 40.26 10.68
N GLU A 61 21.28 39.71 10.63
CA GLU A 61 22.42 40.28 11.36
C GLU A 61 23.28 41.27 10.54
N ASP A 62 23.06 41.42 9.22
CA ASP A 62 23.90 42.28 8.36
C ASP A 62 23.17 43.43 7.63
N GLU A 63 21.85 43.59 7.74
CA GLU A 63 21.11 44.71 7.13
C GLU A 63 20.78 45.87 8.10
N GLU A 64 21.78 46.36 8.85
CA GLU A 64 21.77 47.76 9.30
C GLU A 64 22.21 48.66 8.13
N LYS A 65 21.25 49.05 7.27
CA LYS A 65 21.11 50.35 6.56
C LYS A 65 20.41 50.17 5.21
N ASP A 66 19.14 50.52 5.16
CA ASP A 66 18.65 51.64 4.34
C ASP A 66 17.11 51.70 4.44
N GLU A 67 16.63 52.41 5.47
CA GLU A 67 15.27 52.96 5.50
C GLU A 67 15.15 54.05 4.40
N GLU A 68 14.76 53.68 3.17
CA GLU A 68 13.98 54.53 2.25
C GLU A 68 13.78 53.84 0.87
N THR A 69 13.14 52.68 0.87
CA THR A 69 12.38 52.25 -0.30
C THR A 69 11.11 51.53 0.16
N LEU A 70 9.97 52.20 0.01
CA LEU A 70 8.66 51.56 -0.10
C LEU A 70 8.68 50.68 -1.36
N GLY A 71 9.30 49.51 -1.24
CA GLY A 71 9.42 48.50 -2.28
C GLY A 71 8.97 47.19 -1.66
N GLU A 72 7.92 46.62 -2.25
CA GLU A 72 7.36 45.29 -1.98
C GLU A 72 8.39 44.36 -1.33
N SER A 73 8.15 43.99 -0.06
CA SER A 73 8.92 42.94 0.61
C SER A 73 8.92 41.73 -0.31
N LYS A 74 10.09 41.33 -0.83
CA LYS A 74 10.19 40.11 -1.62
C LYS A 74 9.65 38.98 -0.74
N PRO A 75 8.65 38.21 -1.21
CA PRO A 75 8.13 37.12 -0.41
C PRO A 75 9.28 36.20 -0.08
N SER A 76 9.34 35.81 1.19
CA SER A 76 10.41 34.92 1.67
C SER A 76 10.35 33.59 0.92
N GLY A 77 11.45 32.84 0.88
CA GLY A 77 11.45 31.53 0.22
C GLY A 77 10.40 30.61 0.82
N LEU A 78 10.18 30.75 2.13
CA LEU A 78 9.14 30.06 2.89
C LEU A 78 7.72 30.50 2.49
N GLU A 79 7.46 31.79 2.32
CA GLU A 79 6.15 32.29 1.86
C GLU A 79 5.78 31.76 0.47
N HIS A 80 6.75 31.74 -0.46
CA HIS A 80 6.53 31.17 -1.79
C HIS A 80 6.27 29.65 -1.72
N LEU A 81 6.99 28.93 -0.85
CA LEU A 81 6.76 27.50 -0.64
C LEU A 81 5.34 27.24 -0.10
N HIS A 82 4.88 28.05 0.86
CA HIS A 82 3.52 27.96 1.40
C HIS A 82 2.46 28.28 0.34
N GLU A 83 2.68 29.31 -0.49
CA GLU A 83 1.77 29.65 -1.59
C GLU A 83 1.64 28.49 -2.59
N GLU A 84 2.76 27.88 -2.99
CA GLU A 84 2.75 26.73 -3.90
C GLU A 84 2.03 25.52 -3.29
N ILE A 85 2.22 25.25 -1.99
CA ILE A 85 1.51 24.16 -1.31
C ILE A 85 0.00 24.44 -1.22
N SER A 86 -0.39 25.69 -1.00
CA SER A 86 -1.80 26.09 -0.91
C SER A 86 -2.60 25.88 -2.20
N LYS A 87 -1.90 25.81 -3.35
CA LYS A 87 -2.46 25.54 -4.69
C LYS A 87 -2.70 24.06 -4.96
N ASN A 88 -2.21 23.16 -4.10
CA ASN A 88 -2.44 21.73 -4.26
C ASN A 88 -3.92 21.39 -4.12
N LEU A 89 -4.29 20.29 -4.75
CA LEU A 89 -5.63 19.73 -4.72
C LEU A 89 -5.96 19.20 -3.31
N LYS A 90 -7.01 19.69 -2.69
CA LYS A 90 -7.41 19.25 -1.34
C LYS A 90 -8.42 18.11 -1.41
N LEU A 91 -8.58 17.38 -0.31
CA LEU A 91 -9.64 16.36 -0.20
C LEU A 91 -11.02 16.96 -0.49
N GLN A 92 -11.32 18.15 0.04
CA GLN A 92 -12.61 18.79 -0.18
C GLN A 92 -12.86 19.09 -1.67
N ASP A 93 -11.82 19.45 -2.44
CA ASP A 93 -11.96 19.65 -3.88
C ASP A 93 -12.35 18.36 -4.60
N LEU A 94 -11.78 17.22 -4.19
CA LEU A 94 -12.12 15.90 -4.72
C LEU A 94 -13.57 15.54 -4.38
N LEU A 95 -13.98 15.73 -3.14
CA LEU A 95 -15.35 15.46 -2.70
C LEU A 95 -16.33 16.35 -3.46
N ASP A 96 -16.09 17.66 -3.54
CA ASP A 96 -17.00 18.60 -4.22
C ASP A 96 -17.17 18.28 -5.71
N ARG A 97 -16.11 17.81 -6.39
CA ARG A 97 -16.16 17.45 -7.82
C ARG A 97 -16.75 16.07 -8.07
N HIS A 98 -16.43 15.09 -7.23
CA HIS A 98 -16.64 13.67 -7.52
C HIS A 98 -17.58 12.94 -6.56
N GLN A 99 -18.23 13.63 -5.61
CA GLN A 99 -19.11 13.00 -4.61
C GLN A 99 -20.10 12.00 -5.22
N LYS A 100 -20.77 12.38 -6.32
CA LYS A 100 -21.72 11.48 -7.00
C LYS A 100 -21.04 10.22 -7.55
N THR A 101 -19.87 10.37 -8.15
CA THR A 101 -19.09 9.24 -8.67
C THR A 101 -18.65 8.33 -7.54
N LEU A 102 -18.19 8.89 -6.42
CA LEU A 102 -17.80 8.15 -5.21
C LEU A 102 -19.00 7.37 -4.63
N GLU A 103 -20.18 7.97 -4.55
CA GLU A 103 -21.42 7.32 -4.12
C GLU A 103 -21.84 6.17 -5.05
N LYS A 104 -21.78 6.39 -6.37
CA LYS A 104 -22.05 5.36 -7.39
C LYS A 104 -21.08 4.18 -7.31
N LEU A 105 -19.81 4.46 -6.96
CA LEU A 105 -18.79 3.44 -6.74
C LEU A 105 -18.86 2.83 -5.34
N GLY A 106 -19.58 3.45 -4.40
CA GLY A 106 -19.66 3.02 -2.99
C GLY A 106 -18.34 3.14 -2.26
N ILE A 107 -17.54 4.16 -2.57
CA ILE A 107 -16.26 4.44 -1.92
C ILE A 107 -16.28 5.80 -1.23
N ASP A 108 -15.41 5.98 -0.24
CA ASP A 108 -15.13 7.25 0.41
C ASP A 108 -13.63 7.53 0.43
N LEU A 109 -13.28 8.81 0.48
CA LEU A 109 -11.91 9.31 0.45
C LEU A 109 -11.57 9.92 1.81
N GLU A 110 -10.45 9.52 2.38
CA GLU A 110 -9.97 10.10 3.63
C GLU A 110 -8.54 10.57 3.47
N SER A 111 -8.32 11.85 3.81
CA SER A 111 -7.00 12.43 3.86
C SER A 111 -6.18 11.73 4.93
N PRO A 112 -4.90 11.41 4.67
CA PRO A 112 -3.97 10.97 5.71
C PRO A 112 -3.81 12.04 6.82
N ASN A 113 -4.20 13.28 6.52
CA ASN A 113 -4.23 14.38 7.46
C ASN A 113 -5.62 15.04 7.53
N PRO A 114 -6.45 14.65 8.51
CA PRO A 114 -7.78 15.25 8.70
C PRO A 114 -7.73 16.68 9.24
N HIS A 115 -6.58 17.14 9.74
CA HIS A 115 -6.40 18.47 10.36
C HIS A 115 -5.80 19.51 9.41
N GLY A 116 -5.54 19.14 8.15
CA GLY A 116 -5.07 20.04 7.09
C GLY A 116 -3.54 20.03 6.93
N ASP A 117 -3.06 20.36 5.74
CA ASP A 117 -1.69 20.16 5.21
C ASP A 117 -0.48 20.57 6.09
N PHE A 118 -0.72 21.33 7.16
CA PHE A 118 0.28 21.82 8.10
C PHE A 118 -0.16 21.46 9.53
N ASP A 119 0.72 20.88 10.34
CA ASP A 119 0.48 20.82 11.79
C ASP A 119 0.90 22.12 12.49
N GLU A 120 0.60 22.24 13.79
CA GLU A 120 0.93 23.44 14.61
C GLU A 120 2.44 23.76 14.68
N GLN A 121 3.30 22.85 14.23
CA GLN A 121 4.76 22.99 14.18
C GLN A 121 5.28 23.20 12.75
N GLU A 122 4.39 23.47 11.79
CA GLU A 122 4.70 23.55 10.35
C GLU A 122 5.31 22.25 9.81
N THR A 123 5.10 21.14 10.53
CA THR A 123 5.46 19.81 10.06
C THR A 123 4.37 19.33 9.12
N TYR A 124 4.79 19.04 7.90
CA TYR A 124 3.90 18.51 6.88
C TYR A 124 3.50 17.08 7.22
N ALA A 125 2.20 16.82 7.31
CA ALA A 125 1.74 15.46 7.54
C ALA A 125 1.95 14.61 6.29
N VAL A 126 2.51 13.42 6.52
CA VAL A 126 2.96 12.51 5.47
C VAL A 126 1.97 11.36 5.35
N GLY A 127 1.42 11.14 4.16
CA GLY A 127 0.68 9.91 3.85
C GLY A 127 0.02 9.94 2.48
N ASP A 128 -0.46 8.78 2.04
CA ASP A 128 -1.21 8.66 0.79
C ASP A 128 -2.72 8.80 1.08
N MET A 129 -3.51 9.23 0.09
CA MET A 129 -4.97 9.24 0.20
C MET A 129 -5.47 7.83 0.54
N LYS A 130 -6.38 7.74 1.51
CA LYS A 130 -7.03 6.47 1.87
C LYS A 130 -8.36 6.34 1.15
N ILE A 131 -8.70 5.12 0.79
CA ILE A 131 -10.01 4.77 0.24
C ILE A 131 -10.62 3.70 1.14
N ASP A 132 -11.90 3.87 1.45
CA ASP A 132 -12.73 2.86 2.13
C ASP A 132 -14.01 2.59 1.35
N PHE A 133 -14.70 1.49 1.68
CA PHE A 133 -16.00 1.21 1.11
C PHE A 133 -17.12 1.75 2.01
N THR A 134 -17.98 2.58 1.44
CA THR A 134 -19.26 2.97 2.06
C THR A 134 -20.40 2.07 1.62
N ASN A 135 -20.28 1.45 0.44
CA ASN A 135 -21.17 0.42 -0.05
C ASN A 135 -20.42 -0.52 -0.99
N GLN A 136 -19.98 -1.65 -0.47
CA GLN A 136 -19.22 -2.62 -1.24
C GLN A 136 -20.01 -3.21 -2.43
N GLU A 137 -21.32 -3.35 -2.31
CA GLU A 137 -22.17 -3.88 -3.37
C GLU A 137 -22.17 -2.97 -4.59
N ASN A 138 -22.16 -1.65 -4.38
CA ASN A 138 -22.03 -0.67 -5.47
C ASN A 138 -20.71 -0.87 -6.23
N PHE A 139 -19.59 -1.03 -5.52
CA PHE A 139 -18.30 -1.27 -6.15
C PHE A 139 -18.30 -2.59 -6.94
N VAL A 140 -18.81 -3.68 -6.36
CA VAL A 140 -18.94 -4.97 -7.04
C VAL A 140 -19.84 -4.86 -8.29
N ASN A 141 -20.95 -4.15 -8.19
CA ASN A 141 -21.88 -3.94 -9.32
C ASN A 141 -21.27 -3.10 -10.43
N TYR A 142 -20.41 -2.14 -10.06
CA TYR A 142 -19.58 -1.41 -11.00
C TYR A 142 -18.59 -2.35 -11.70
N LEU A 143 -17.83 -3.17 -10.97
CA LEU A 143 -16.91 -4.15 -11.57
C LEU A 143 -17.64 -5.09 -12.56
N LYS A 144 -18.80 -5.63 -12.16
CA LYS A 144 -19.65 -6.48 -13.02
C LYS A 144 -20.14 -5.77 -14.28
N SER A 145 -20.28 -4.44 -14.25
CA SER A 145 -20.74 -3.65 -15.39
C SER A 145 -19.66 -3.37 -16.42
N ILE A 146 -18.39 -3.48 -16.03
CA ILE A 146 -17.25 -3.30 -16.92
C ILE A 146 -17.19 -4.50 -17.88
N ASP A 147 -17.36 -4.21 -19.17
CA ASP A 147 -17.13 -5.18 -20.23
C ASP A 147 -15.61 -5.35 -20.46
N GLU A 148 -15.13 -6.57 -20.21
CA GLU A 148 -13.72 -6.97 -20.33
C GLU A 148 -13.14 -6.66 -21.72
N LYS A 149 -13.97 -6.70 -22.77
CA LYS A 149 -13.53 -6.47 -24.15
C LYS A 149 -13.40 -4.99 -24.52
N SER A 150 -14.02 -4.11 -23.75
CA SER A 150 -14.04 -2.68 -24.01
C SER A 150 -13.45 -1.84 -22.87
N LEU A 151 -12.91 -2.48 -21.83
CA LEU A 151 -12.26 -1.88 -20.67
C LEU A 151 -11.20 -0.85 -21.05
N SER A 152 -11.32 0.37 -20.51
CA SER A 152 -10.30 1.41 -20.69
C SER A 152 -9.13 1.21 -19.72
N SER A 153 -7.96 1.72 -20.09
CA SER A 153 -6.78 1.68 -19.21
C SER A 153 -7.01 2.47 -17.92
N ALA A 154 -7.84 3.52 -17.97
CA ALA A 154 -8.19 4.32 -16.80
C ALA A 154 -9.12 3.57 -15.85
N GLU A 155 -10.17 2.91 -16.36
CA GLU A 155 -11.05 2.08 -15.55
C GLU A 155 -10.26 1.00 -14.80
N LEU A 156 -9.35 0.30 -15.51
CA LEU A 156 -8.49 -0.73 -14.91
C LEU A 156 -7.57 -0.14 -13.84
N LYS A 157 -6.99 1.03 -14.09
CA LYS A 157 -6.08 1.71 -13.16
C LYS A 157 -6.83 2.21 -11.92
N LEU A 158 -8.06 2.73 -12.05
CA LEU A 158 -8.88 3.11 -10.91
C LEU A 158 -9.23 1.89 -10.05
N VAL A 159 -9.71 0.80 -10.67
CA VAL A 159 -10.06 -0.43 -9.94
C VAL A 159 -8.85 -0.94 -9.15
N LYS A 160 -7.68 -0.99 -9.81
CA LYS A 160 -6.42 -1.36 -9.17
C LYS A 160 -6.10 -0.44 -7.99
N MET A 161 -6.15 0.88 -8.19
CA MET A 161 -5.87 1.88 -7.14
C MET A 161 -6.78 1.71 -5.93
N VAL A 162 -8.09 1.55 -6.15
CA VAL A 162 -9.08 1.34 -5.08
C VAL A 162 -8.74 0.08 -4.28
N ILE A 163 -8.50 -1.04 -4.94
CA ILE A 163 -8.17 -2.31 -4.28
C ILE A 163 -6.85 -2.19 -3.50
N GLU A 164 -5.82 -1.58 -4.09
CA GLU A 164 -4.52 -1.39 -3.44
C GLU A 164 -4.61 -0.49 -2.20
N LYS A 165 -5.35 0.62 -2.27
CA LYS A 165 -5.54 1.54 -1.14
C LYS A 165 -6.34 0.90 -0.01
N VAL A 166 -7.41 0.16 -0.32
CA VAL A 166 -8.17 -0.61 0.68
C VAL A 166 -7.30 -1.69 1.34
N LEU A 167 -6.53 -2.44 0.56
CA LEU A 167 -5.59 -3.44 1.09
C LEU A 167 -4.51 -2.82 1.97
N ASN A 168 -3.99 -1.65 1.59
CA ASN A 168 -3.03 -0.91 2.43
C ASN A 168 -3.65 -0.49 3.75
N ARG A 169 -4.91 -0.06 3.74
CA ARG A 169 -5.65 0.28 4.96
C ARG A 169 -5.80 -0.91 5.89
N VAL A 170 -6.14 -2.08 5.34
CA VAL A 170 -6.15 -3.35 6.10
C VAL A 170 -4.79 -3.63 6.73
N ARG A 171 -3.70 -3.33 6.04
CA ARG A 171 -2.35 -3.62 6.56
C ARG A 171 -1.87 -2.69 7.67
N GLN A 172 -2.37 -1.46 7.71
CA GLN A 172 -1.77 -0.38 8.50
C GLN A 172 -2.65 0.08 9.66
N GLU A 173 -3.97 0.05 9.51
CA GLU A 173 -4.85 0.83 10.39
C GLU A 173 -5.93 0.03 11.10
N TYR A 174 -6.38 -1.09 10.52
CA TYR A 174 -7.45 -1.85 11.16
C TYR A 174 -6.99 -2.52 12.44
N ASN A 175 -7.74 -2.28 13.52
CA ASN A 175 -7.50 -2.94 14.79
C ASN A 175 -8.12 -4.34 14.77
N PHE A 176 -7.26 -5.34 14.61
CA PHE A 176 -7.65 -6.75 14.60
C PHE A 176 -7.91 -7.35 16.00
N GLU A 177 -7.53 -6.64 17.07
CA GLU A 177 -7.81 -7.05 18.45
C GLU A 177 -9.24 -6.66 18.88
N SER A 178 -9.88 -5.75 18.14
CA SER A 178 -11.29 -5.36 18.28
C SER A 178 -12.11 -5.76 17.04
N ALA A 179 -13.44 -5.82 17.17
CA ALA A 179 -14.31 -5.94 16.01
C ALA A 179 -14.36 -4.59 15.27
N ASP A 180 -13.51 -4.40 14.26
CA ASP A 180 -13.64 -3.27 13.34
C ASP A 180 -14.76 -3.56 12.34
N ASP A 181 -15.88 -2.87 12.48
CA ASP A 181 -17.09 -3.09 11.66
C ASP A 181 -16.81 -2.88 10.15
N ARG A 182 -15.89 -1.97 9.80
CA ARG A 182 -15.49 -1.72 8.40
C ARG A 182 -14.73 -2.91 7.82
N LEU A 183 -13.91 -3.56 8.64
CA LEU A 183 -13.21 -4.78 8.24
C LEU A 183 -14.20 -5.93 8.01
N LEU A 184 -15.22 -6.06 8.86
CA LEU A 184 -16.27 -7.06 8.70
C LEU A 184 -17.09 -6.82 7.42
N GLU A 185 -17.44 -5.56 7.17
CA GLU A 185 -18.14 -5.15 5.95
C GLU A 185 -17.30 -5.45 4.71
N LEU A 186 -16.02 -5.04 4.69
CA LEU A 186 -15.08 -5.36 3.61
C LEU A 186 -15.03 -6.86 3.30
N PHE A 187 -14.97 -7.72 4.33
CA PHE A 187 -14.90 -9.17 4.15
C PHE A 187 -16.23 -9.83 3.74
N SER A 188 -17.35 -9.10 3.73
CA SER A 188 -18.65 -9.64 3.37
C SER A 188 -18.81 -9.83 1.85
N GLY A 189 -18.39 -8.87 1.03
CA GLY A 189 -18.49 -8.88 -0.45
C GLY A 189 -17.20 -9.19 -1.20
N ILE A 190 -16.10 -9.42 -0.49
CA ILE A 190 -14.75 -9.59 -1.07
C ILE A 190 -14.62 -10.79 -2.02
N LYS A 191 -15.45 -11.82 -1.88
CA LYS A 191 -15.44 -12.95 -2.83
C LYS A 191 -15.84 -12.53 -4.24
N ASP A 192 -16.85 -11.67 -4.34
CA ASP A 192 -17.29 -11.15 -5.63
C ASP A 192 -16.24 -10.19 -6.19
N MET A 193 -15.64 -9.35 -5.34
CA MET A 193 -14.52 -8.49 -5.74
C MET A 193 -13.35 -9.30 -6.30
N VAL A 194 -12.98 -10.42 -5.67
CA VAL A 194 -11.93 -11.33 -6.16
C VAL A 194 -12.29 -11.89 -7.53
N ALA A 195 -13.51 -12.41 -7.70
CA ALA A 195 -13.94 -13.02 -8.95
C ALA A 195 -13.91 -12.02 -10.11
N GLU A 196 -14.44 -10.82 -9.88
CA GLU A 196 -14.46 -9.75 -10.88
C GLU A 196 -13.06 -9.19 -11.15
N SER A 197 -12.20 -9.06 -10.12
CA SER A 197 -10.81 -8.63 -10.31
C SER A 197 -10.03 -9.62 -11.19
N LYS A 198 -10.22 -10.93 -11.00
CA LYS A 198 -9.64 -11.96 -11.88
C LYS A 198 -10.17 -11.86 -13.30
N ARG A 199 -11.48 -11.65 -13.48
CA ARG A 199 -12.08 -11.44 -14.81
C ARG A 199 -11.47 -10.23 -15.54
N LEU A 200 -11.11 -9.18 -14.80
CA LEU A 200 -10.51 -7.96 -15.36
C LEU A 200 -8.98 -8.02 -15.54
N GLY A 201 -8.34 -9.17 -15.26
CA GLY A 201 -6.88 -9.32 -15.40
C GLY A 201 -6.06 -8.65 -14.28
N LEU A 202 -6.63 -8.55 -13.08
CA LEU A 202 -5.96 -8.07 -11.86
C LEU A 202 -5.63 -9.23 -10.93
N GLU A 203 -4.90 -10.23 -11.43
CA GLU A 203 -4.61 -11.47 -10.68
C GLU A 203 -3.87 -11.21 -9.39
N LYS A 204 -2.87 -10.30 -9.40
CA LYS A 204 -2.03 -10.01 -8.23
C LYS A 204 -2.86 -9.42 -7.08
N GLU A 205 -3.73 -8.46 -7.39
CA GLU A 205 -4.62 -7.80 -6.45
C GLU A 205 -5.69 -8.77 -5.95
N ALA A 206 -6.24 -9.61 -6.84
CA ALA A 206 -7.22 -10.63 -6.47
C ALA A 206 -6.64 -11.71 -5.54
N GLU A 207 -5.45 -12.24 -5.84
CA GLU A 207 -4.77 -13.21 -4.97
C GLU A 207 -4.53 -12.64 -3.57
N GLU A 208 -4.26 -11.34 -3.50
CA GLU A 208 -4.03 -10.67 -2.24
C GLU A 208 -5.29 -10.54 -1.38
N LEU A 209 -6.40 -10.16 -2.01
CA LEU A 209 -7.71 -10.20 -1.36
C LEU A 209 -8.05 -11.63 -0.89
N GLU A 210 -7.76 -12.65 -1.70
CA GLU A 210 -7.94 -14.07 -1.32
C GLU A 210 -7.12 -14.47 -0.10
N ARG A 211 -5.85 -14.04 -0.03
CA ARG A 211 -4.98 -14.28 1.13
C ARG A 211 -5.57 -13.64 2.39
N CYS A 212 -6.01 -12.39 2.32
CA CYS A 212 -6.66 -11.72 3.44
C CYS A 212 -7.89 -12.50 3.93
N ILE A 213 -8.78 -12.96 3.04
CA ILE A 213 -9.95 -13.79 3.41
C ILE A 213 -9.52 -15.10 4.06
N HIS A 214 -8.53 -15.77 3.46
CA HIS A 214 -8.06 -17.08 3.89
C HIS A 214 -7.58 -17.03 5.34
N TYR A 215 -6.72 -16.07 5.67
CA TYR A 215 -6.21 -15.91 7.04
C TYR A 215 -7.24 -15.28 7.99
N ASN A 216 -8.19 -14.47 7.49
CA ASN A 216 -9.30 -13.99 8.30
C ASN A 216 -10.17 -15.15 8.82
N LYS A 217 -10.55 -16.09 7.94
CA LYS A 217 -11.33 -17.29 8.33
C LYS A 217 -10.61 -18.18 9.34
N GLN A 218 -9.28 -18.15 9.35
CA GLN A 218 -8.46 -18.89 10.32
C GLN A 218 -8.22 -18.11 11.62
N LYS A 219 -8.73 -16.88 11.75
CA LYS A 219 -8.40 -15.97 12.86
C LYS A 219 -6.89 -15.73 12.99
N ALA A 220 -6.21 -15.67 11.84
CA ALA A 220 -4.77 -15.49 11.70
C ALA A 220 -4.42 -14.25 10.83
N LEU A 221 -5.40 -13.42 10.47
CA LEU A 221 -5.19 -12.23 9.65
C LEU A 221 -4.18 -11.25 10.25
N PRO A 222 -4.25 -10.83 11.54
CA PRO A 222 -3.23 -9.96 12.11
C PRO A 222 -1.81 -10.53 12.00
N GLN A 223 -1.63 -11.83 12.25
CA GLN A 223 -0.32 -12.48 12.10
C GLN A 223 0.13 -12.50 10.63
N TYR A 224 -0.79 -12.74 9.68
CA TYR A 224 -0.49 -12.67 8.26
C TYR A 224 -0.07 -11.26 7.82
N ILE A 225 -0.80 -10.23 8.24
CA ILE A 225 -0.47 -8.83 7.97
C ILE A 225 0.88 -8.46 8.57
N HIS A 226 1.14 -8.90 9.81
CA HIS A 226 2.43 -8.70 10.47
C HIS A 226 3.57 -9.34 9.66
N ALA A 227 3.40 -10.60 9.27
CA ALA A 227 4.38 -11.33 8.45
C ALA A 227 4.59 -10.65 7.08
N ARG A 228 3.52 -10.20 6.44
CA ARG A 228 3.58 -9.47 5.17
C ARG A 228 4.32 -8.13 5.31
N ASN A 229 4.00 -7.33 6.32
CA ASN A 229 4.63 -6.01 6.52
C ASN A 229 6.14 -6.13 6.79
N ARG A 230 6.58 -7.27 7.34
CA ARG A 230 8.00 -7.61 7.46
C ARG A 230 8.58 -8.35 6.24
N ARG A 231 7.79 -8.49 5.16
CA ARG A 231 8.17 -9.06 3.84
C ARG A 231 8.38 -10.58 3.83
N PHE A 232 7.66 -11.33 4.66
CA PHE A 232 7.86 -12.77 4.84
C PHE A 232 7.11 -13.66 3.83
N LEU A 233 6.49 -13.06 2.81
CA LEU A 233 5.64 -13.73 1.82
C LEU A 233 5.67 -13.00 0.45
N GLU A 234 6.75 -12.27 0.14
CA GLU A 234 6.90 -11.52 -1.12
C GLU A 234 7.43 -12.39 -2.27
N PRO A 235 7.24 -12.02 -3.54
CA PRO A 235 7.87 -12.73 -4.67
C PRO A 235 9.39 -12.91 -4.49
N ILE A 236 9.89 -14.10 -4.81
CA ILE A 236 11.32 -14.44 -4.66
C ILE A 236 12.15 -13.70 -5.71
N GLY A 237 13.22 -13.04 -5.27
CA GLY A 237 14.22 -12.40 -6.14
C GLY A 237 13.94 -10.93 -6.44
N GLU A 238 12.85 -10.38 -5.90
CA GLU A 238 12.41 -9.00 -6.10
C GLU A 238 12.61 -8.14 -4.84
N GLY A 239 12.86 -6.84 -5.07
CA GLY A 239 12.96 -5.83 -4.02
C GLY A 239 14.08 -6.06 -3.00
N PHE A 240 13.95 -5.42 -1.84
CA PHE A 240 14.80 -5.62 -0.67
C PHE A 240 14.08 -6.53 0.33
N SER A 241 14.24 -7.85 0.18
CA SER A 241 13.50 -8.86 0.93
C SER A 241 14.43 -10.01 1.34
N TRP A 242 13.92 -10.98 2.10
CA TRP A 242 14.69 -12.16 2.53
C TRP A 242 15.34 -12.92 1.38
N SER A 243 14.65 -12.94 0.25
CA SER A 243 15.11 -13.58 -0.98
C SER A 243 16.29 -12.85 -1.64
N THR A 244 16.55 -11.60 -1.28
CA THR A 244 17.58 -10.75 -1.91
C THR A 244 18.62 -10.19 -0.95
N TYR A 245 18.52 -10.42 0.37
CA TYR A 245 19.51 -9.90 1.33
C TYR A 245 20.96 -10.25 1.01
N GLN A 246 21.25 -11.40 0.40
CA GLN A 246 22.59 -11.78 -0.07
C GLN A 246 23.14 -10.89 -1.19
N ARG A 247 22.30 -10.05 -1.80
CA ARG A 247 22.68 -9.07 -2.82
C ARG A 247 22.94 -7.70 -2.20
N ASP A 248 22.18 -7.36 -1.17
CA ASP A 248 22.06 -5.99 -0.67
C ASP A 248 22.71 -5.78 0.72
N CYS A 249 23.14 -6.85 1.39
CA CYS A 249 23.69 -6.80 2.75
C CYS A 249 25.16 -7.22 2.81
N THR A 250 25.88 -6.75 3.83
CA THR A 250 27.13 -7.41 4.25
C THR A 250 26.80 -8.77 4.89
N PRO A 251 27.76 -9.71 4.98
CA PRO A 251 27.53 -11.01 5.62
C PRO A 251 27.01 -10.93 7.07
N GLU A 252 27.47 -9.94 7.82
CA GLU A 252 27.02 -9.68 9.19
C GLU A 252 25.55 -9.23 9.19
N LYS A 253 25.21 -8.23 8.35
CA LYS A 253 23.82 -7.75 8.20
C LYS A 253 22.89 -8.82 7.65
N TYR A 254 23.37 -9.68 6.75
CA TYR A 254 22.59 -10.83 6.26
C TYR A 254 22.16 -11.73 7.41
N THR A 255 23.10 -12.07 8.31
CA THR A 255 22.81 -12.91 9.47
C THR A 255 21.85 -12.21 10.44
N GLU A 256 22.09 -10.92 10.74
CA GLU A 256 21.24 -10.11 11.62
C GLU A 256 19.79 -10.05 11.11
N ARG A 257 19.60 -9.78 9.82
CA ARG A 257 18.26 -9.73 9.21
C ARG A 257 17.53 -11.08 9.25
N TRP A 258 18.26 -12.18 9.17
CA TRP A 258 17.68 -13.52 9.34
C TRP A 258 17.38 -13.85 10.81
N GLU A 259 17.95 -13.16 11.79
CA GLU A 259 17.56 -13.34 13.19
C GLU A 259 16.14 -12.80 13.43
N GLU A 260 15.81 -11.61 12.90
CA GLU A 260 14.44 -11.07 12.89
C GLU A 260 13.43 -12.04 12.24
N ALA A 261 13.91 -12.81 11.25
CA ALA A 261 13.13 -13.85 10.57
C ALA A 261 12.80 -15.05 11.42
N PHE A 262 13.78 -15.52 12.19
CA PHE A 262 13.60 -16.63 13.10
C PHE A 262 12.68 -16.25 14.26
N GLU A 263 12.78 -15.03 14.78
CA GLU A 263 11.87 -14.51 15.80
C GLU A 263 10.42 -14.54 15.32
N ALA A 264 10.16 -14.06 14.10
CA ALA A 264 8.82 -14.11 13.54
C ALA A 264 8.28 -15.53 13.30
N LEU A 265 9.15 -16.47 12.89
CA LEU A 265 8.78 -17.88 12.78
C LEU A 265 8.41 -18.48 14.14
N ASP A 266 9.14 -18.13 15.20
CA ASP A 266 8.85 -18.56 16.57
C ASP A 266 7.53 -17.94 17.07
N GLU A 267 7.29 -16.65 16.84
CA GLU A 267 6.01 -15.98 17.17
C GLU A 267 4.82 -16.64 16.45
N ALA A 268 4.96 -16.90 15.14
CA ALA A 268 3.91 -17.54 14.34
C ALA A 268 3.62 -18.98 14.80
N LYS A 269 4.64 -19.68 15.31
CA LYS A 269 4.56 -21.06 15.82
C LYS A 269 3.80 -21.16 17.13
N GLU A 270 3.91 -20.17 18.01
CA GLU A 270 3.22 -20.16 19.31
C GLU A 270 1.71 -19.92 19.18
N SER A 271 1.28 -19.25 18.11
CA SER A 271 -0.13 -19.02 17.84
C SER A 271 -0.83 -20.26 17.27
N LYS A 272 -1.77 -20.81 18.06
CA LYS A 272 -2.53 -22.03 17.70
C LYS A 272 -3.44 -21.86 16.46
N ASN A 273 -3.78 -20.62 16.12
CA ASN A 273 -4.67 -20.30 14.99
C ASN A 273 -3.89 -20.15 13.67
N SER A 274 -2.56 -20.19 13.69
CA SER A 274 -1.69 -19.84 12.56
C SER A 274 -0.78 -20.98 12.09
N ILE A 275 -1.15 -22.24 12.31
CA ILE A 275 -0.36 -23.41 11.85
C ILE A 275 -0.07 -23.31 10.34
N GLN A 276 -1.08 -22.97 9.53
CA GLN A 276 -0.91 -22.83 8.09
C GLN A 276 0.02 -21.65 7.76
N LEU A 277 -0.20 -20.48 8.37
CA LEU A 277 0.66 -19.32 8.19
C LEU A 277 2.13 -19.60 8.57
N TYR A 278 2.36 -20.29 9.70
CA TYR A 278 3.70 -20.74 10.09
C TYR A 278 4.31 -21.64 9.01
N ASN A 279 3.56 -22.61 8.49
CA ASN A 279 4.04 -23.48 7.42
C ASN A 279 4.33 -22.71 6.12
N ASP A 280 3.52 -21.71 5.79
CA ASP A 280 3.71 -20.85 4.62
C ASP A 280 4.98 -19.99 4.75
N ILE A 281 5.18 -19.36 5.91
CA ILE A 281 6.41 -18.59 6.21
C ILE A 281 7.64 -19.51 6.19
N LEU A 282 7.55 -20.71 6.77
CA LEU A 282 8.65 -21.68 6.76
C LEU A 282 8.99 -22.14 5.35
N SER A 283 7.97 -22.42 4.53
CA SER A 283 8.15 -22.78 3.12
C SER A 283 8.81 -21.64 2.34
N TYR A 284 8.33 -20.41 2.55
CA TYR A 284 8.91 -19.23 1.92
C TYR A 284 10.37 -18.98 2.33
N ALA A 285 10.67 -19.05 3.63
CA ALA A 285 12.02 -18.93 4.15
C ALA A 285 12.95 -19.98 3.53
N THR A 286 12.47 -21.22 3.39
CA THR A 286 13.24 -22.30 2.77
C THR A 286 13.56 -21.97 1.32
N ALA A 287 12.56 -21.53 0.55
CA ALA A 287 12.74 -21.14 -0.84
C ALA A 287 13.67 -19.92 -1.01
N CYS A 288 13.64 -18.96 -0.08
CA CYS A 288 14.55 -17.82 -0.08
C CYS A 288 16.02 -18.23 0.12
N ILE A 289 16.28 -19.17 1.03
CA ILE A 289 17.65 -19.69 1.25
C ILE A 289 18.13 -20.48 0.03
N GLU A 290 17.28 -21.34 -0.55
CA GLU A 290 17.62 -22.07 -1.77
C GLU A 290 17.92 -21.13 -2.95
N PHE A 291 17.15 -20.04 -3.05
CA PHE A 291 17.40 -19.00 -4.03
C PHE A 291 18.73 -18.29 -3.76
N ALA A 292 19.02 -17.91 -2.52
CA ALA A 292 20.28 -17.27 -2.15
C ALA A 292 21.49 -18.15 -2.54
N GLU A 293 21.44 -19.46 -2.25
CA GLU A 293 22.49 -20.42 -2.65
C GLU A 293 22.71 -20.46 -4.17
N LYS A 294 21.62 -20.51 -4.95
CA LYS A 294 21.70 -20.50 -6.42
C LYS A 294 22.21 -19.18 -6.96
N ASP A 295 21.78 -18.07 -6.36
CA ASP A 295 22.12 -16.72 -6.78
C ASP A 295 23.62 -16.46 -6.61
N ILE A 296 24.20 -16.79 -5.45
CA ILE A 296 25.65 -16.61 -5.21
C ILE A 296 26.53 -17.56 -6.05
N ALA A 297 26.00 -18.70 -6.47
CA ALA A 297 26.67 -19.62 -7.38
C ALA A 297 26.65 -19.12 -8.84
N GLY A 298 25.76 -18.18 -9.16
CA GLY A 298 25.64 -17.55 -10.47
C GLY A 298 26.75 -16.50 -10.69
N PRO A 299 27.75 -16.75 -11.55
CA PRO A 299 28.93 -15.89 -11.64
C PRO A 299 28.64 -14.51 -12.23
N GLU A 300 27.53 -14.31 -12.96
CA GLU A 300 27.30 -13.07 -13.72
C GLU A 300 27.04 -11.84 -12.87
N ARG A 301 26.29 -11.96 -11.77
CA ARG A 301 25.96 -10.82 -10.90
C ARG A 301 27.11 -10.43 -9.97
N TYR A 302 27.93 -11.40 -9.56
CA TYR A 302 28.99 -11.21 -8.57
C TYR A 302 30.39 -10.96 -9.18
N LYS A 303 30.51 -10.94 -10.52
CA LYS A 303 31.74 -10.55 -11.25
C LYS A 303 32.30 -9.17 -10.84
N ASN A 304 31.42 -8.25 -10.43
CA ASN A 304 31.78 -6.88 -10.06
C ASN A 304 31.82 -6.64 -8.53
N TYR A 305 31.47 -7.65 -7.72
CA TYR A 305 31.60 -7.54 -6.27
C TYR A 305 33.07 -7.75 -5.88
N SER A 306 33.48 -7.17 -4.73
CA SER A 306 34.86 -7.37 -4.24
C SER A 306 35.19 -8.86 -4.20
N ALA A 307 36.37 -9.25 -4.67
CA ALA A 307 36.76 -10.66 -4.87
C ALA A 307 36.58 -11.60 -3.65
N GLY A 308 36.39 -11.06 -2.45
CA GLY A 308 36.12 -11.82 -1.22
C GLY A 308 34.67 -11.75 -0.69
N TYR A 309 33.70 -11.16 -1.42
CA TYR A 309 32.32 -11.07 -0.94
C TYR A 309 31.65 -12.46 -0.92
N VAL A 310 31.73 -13.19 -2.04
CA VAL A 310 31.14 -14.54 -2.18
C VAL A 310 31.72 -15.49 -1.12
N GLU A 311 33.03 -15.42 -0.89
CA GLU A 311 33.71 -16.23 0.15
C GLU A 311 33.19 -15.95 1.56
N LYS A 312 32.77 -14.71 1.85
CA LYS A 312 32.28 -14.32 3.18
C LYS A 312 30.77 -14.50 3.36
N ILE A 313 29.97 -14.32 2.31
CA ILE A 313 28.51 -14.47 2.39
C ILE A 313 28.10 -15.96 2.39
N THR A 314 28.88 -16.84 1.74
CA THR A 314 28.59 -18.27 1.67
C THR A 314 28.46 -18.92 3.06
N PRO A 315 29.43 -18.74 4.01
CA PRO A 315 29.27 -19.24 5.37
C PRO A 315 28.07 -18.66 6.13
N ALA A 316 27.66 -17.43 5.84
CA ALA A 316 26.49 -16.80 6.46
C ALA A 316 25.18 -17.46 5.98
N ILE A 317 25.08 -17.75 4.67
CA ILE A 317 23.96 -18.50 4.09
C ILE A 317 23.91 -19.91 4.68
N GLU A 318 25.03 -20.62 4.76
CA GLU A 318 25.10 -21.98 5.33
C GLU A 318 24.69 -22.01 6.82
N LYS A 319 25.16 -21.03 7.61
CA LYS A 319 24.77 -20.88 9.02
C LYS A 319 23.27 -20.68 9.16
N THR A 320 22.70 -19.81 8.32
CA THR A 320 21.26 -19.51 8.29
C THR A 320 20.45 -20.73 7.90
N LYS A 321 20.86 -21.45 6.85
CA LYS A 321 20.25 -22.73 6.41
C LYS A 321 20.25 -23.77 7.51
N LYS A 322 21.38 -23.93 8.22
CA LYS A 322 21.49 -24.87 9.34
C LYS A 322 20.53 -24.51 10.47
N LYS A 323 20.35 -23.21 10.77
CA LYS A 323 19.39 -22.75 11.77
C LYS A 323 17.94 -22.99 11.32
N LEU A 324 17.59 -22.64 10.08
CA LEU A 324 16.26 -22.89 9.52
C LEU A 324 15.89 -24.38 9.54
N SER A 325 16.84 -25.28 9.29
CA SER A 325 16.61 -26.74 9.28
C SER A 325 16.05 -27.32 10.61
N LYS A 326 16.19 -26.57 11.71
CA LYS A 326 15.65 -26.92 13.04
C LYS A 326 14.14 -26.67 13.14
N TYR A 327 13.59 -25.78 12.31
CA TYR A 327 12.16 -25.57 12.18
C TYR A 327 11.55 -26.73 11.40
N LYS A 328 10.39 -27.21 11.84
CA LYS A 328 9.66 -28.32 11.20
C LYS A 328 8.25 -27.87 10.87
N PRO A 329 7.67 -28.35 9.76
CA PRO A 329 6.26 -28.15 9.49
C PRO A 329 5.41 -28.63 10.66
N LEU A 330 4.36 -27.89 10.97
CA LEU A 330 3.36 -28.28 11.96
C LEU A 330 2.21 -29.00 11.25
N GLU A 331 1.71 -30.07 11.85
CA GLU A 331 0.52 -30.78 11.35
C GLU A 331 -0.75 -30.02 11.76
N SER A 332 -1.65 -29.80 10.80
CA SER A 332 -3.02 -29.36 11.11
C SER A 332 -3.75 -30.50 11.82
N LYS A 333 -4.35 -30.19 12.98
CA LYS A 333 -5.14 -31.15 13.75
C LYS A 333 -6.54 -31.36 13.17
#